data_AF-A0A556P8S9-F1
#
_entry.id   AF-A0A556P8S9-F1
#
_cell.length_a   1.000
_cell.length_b   1.000
_cell.length_c   1.000
_cell.angle_alpha   90.00
_cell.angle_beta   90.00
_cell.angle_gamma   90.00
#
_symmetry.space_group_name_H-M   'P 1'
#
loop_
_entity.id
_entity.type
_entity.pdbx_description
1 polymer ?
#
loop_
_entity_poly.entity_id
_entity_poly.type
_entity_poly.pdbx_seq_one_letter_code
_entity_poly.pdbx_strand_id
1 'polypeptide(L)' 'MKDKSEINEVVLEALTIMKPKIKKVLNKTASQEQEDLEQDINLRIIRAVKDGRIRPVTFWGFKENFDKR' A
#
# COMPACT_ATOMS: atom_id res chain seq x y z
N MET A 1 17.42 -11.79 9.82
CA MET A 1 16.19 -11.15 10.30
C MET A 1 16.02 -9.90 9.47
N LYS A 2 14.97 -9.78 8.62
CA LYS A 2 14.74 -8.50 7.93
C LYS A 2 14.45 -7.45 9.00
N ASP A 3 15.20 -6.36 8.95
CA ASP A 3 15.17 -5.35 9.99
C ASP A 3 13.75 -4.77 10.10
N LYS A 4 13.19 -4.70 11.31
CA LYS A 4 11.82 -4.20 11.50
C LYS A 4 11.67 -2.77 10.97
N SER A 5 12.77 -2.02 10.91
CA SER A 5 12.85 -0.68 10.32
C SER A 5 12.50 -0.68 8.83
N GLU A 6 13.11 -1.58 8.04
CA GLU A 6 12.88 -1.65 6.59
C GLU A 6 11.43 -1.98 6.26
N ILE A 7 10.81 -2.90 7.01
CA ILE A 7 9.41 -3.27 6.79
C ILE A 7 8.48 -2.08 7.06
N ASN A 8 8.79 -1.25 8.05
CA ASN A 8 7.98 -0.07 8.36
C ASN A 8 8.07 1.00 7.26
N GLU A 9 9.27 1.21 6.68
CA GLU A 9 9.47 2.13 5.55
C GLU A 9 8.67 1.68 4.32
N VAL A 10 8.74 0.39 3.99
CA VAL A 10 7.99 -0.23 2.88
C VAL A 10 6.48 -0.09 3.08
N VAL A 11 6.00 -0.25 4.32
CA VAL A 11 4.57 -0.03 4.66
C VAL A 11 4.17 1.43 4.45
N LEU A 12 4.98 2.37 4.92
CA LEU A 12 4.70 3.81 4.80
C LEU A 12 4.69 4.24 3.32
N GLU A 13 5.62 3.73 2.52
CA GLU A 13 5.65 3.96 1.07
C GLU A 13 4.39 3.40 0.39
N ALA A 14 4.01 2.16 0.69
CA ALA A 14 2.83 1.52 0.14
C ALA A 14 1.53 2.29 0.49
N LEU A 15 1.38 2.72 1.75
CA LEU A 15 0.25 3.53 2.18
C LEU A 15 0.21 4.88 1.45
N THR A 16 1.36 5.52 1.27
CA THR A 16 1.48 6.81 0.58
C THR A 16 1.08 6.70 -0.89
N ILE A 17 1.53 5.66 -1.58
CA ILE A 17 1.17 5.38 -2.98
C ILE A 17 -0.34 5.07 -3.10
N MET A 18 -0.90 4.35 -2.13
CA MET A 18 -2.30 3.92 -2.16
C MET A 18 -3.29 4.99 -1.71
N LYS A 19 -2.85 5.99 -0.93
CA LYS A 19 -3.68 7.10 -0.41
C LYS A 19 -4.63 7.74 -1.45
N PRO A 20 -4.21 8.11 -2.68
CA PRO A 20 -5.14 8.66 -3.67
C PRO A 20 -6.21 7.66 -4.12
N LYS A 21 -5.91 6.36 -4.15
CA LYS A 21 -6.89 5.31 -4.49
C LYS A 21 -7.86 5.07 -3.34
N ILE A 22 -7.36 5.03 -2.11
CA ILE A 22 -8.19 4.93 -0.89
C ILE A 22 -9.19 6.07 -0.87
N LYS A 23 -8.74 7.33 -1.03
CA LYS A 23 -9.62 8.50 -1.07
C LYS A 23 -10.73 8.41 -2.12
N LYS A 24 -10.42 7.89 -3.32
CA LYS A 24 -11.43 7.68 -4.38
C LYS A 24 -12.52 6.68 -3.98
N VAL A 25 -12.16 5.64 -3.22
CA VAL A 25 -13.11 4.63 -2.72
C VAL A 25 -13.95 5.21 -1.59
N LEU A 26 -13.33 5.92 -0.64
CA LEU A 26 -14.03 6.56 0.48
C LEU A 26 -15.09 7.54 -0.02
N ASN A 27 -14.77 8.36 -1.03
CA ASN A 27 -15.72 9.30 -1.64
C ASN A 27 -16.96 8.63 -2.26
N LYS A 28 -16.90 7.32 -2.55
CA LYS A 28 -18.03 6.53 -3.08
C LYS A 28 -18.76 5.72 -2.01
N THR A 29 -18.30 5.81 -0.76
CA THR A 29 -18.81 5.07 0.38
C THR A 29 -19.65 6.00 1.24
N ALA A 30 -20.70 5.47 1.88
CA ALA A 30 -21.54 6.25 2.78
C ALA A 30 -20.69 6.84 3.92
N SER A 31 -20.94 8.10 4.30
CA SER A 31 -20.09 8.81 5.28
C SER A 31 -19.92 8.07 6.60
N GLN A 32 -20.94 7.33 7.03
CA GLN A 32 -20.93 6.53 8.27
C GLN A 32 -20.00 5.31 8.21
N GLU A 33 -19.63 4.84 7.01
CA GLU A 33 -18.81 3.65 6.78
C GLU A 33 -17.39 4.01 6.33
N GLN A 34 -17.11 5.29 6.07
CA GLN A 34 -15.83 5.73 5.50
C GLN A 34 -14.65 5.48 6.44
N GLU A 35 -14.79 5.76 7.74
CA GLU A 35 -13.72 5.58 8.71
C GLU A 35 -13.35 4.09 8.88
N ASP A 36 -14.36 3.24 9.08
CA ASP A 36 -14.19 1.80 9.18
C ASP A 36 -13.54 1.21 7.92
N LEU A 37 -13.99 1.65 6.75
CA LEU A 37 -13.45 1.20 5.48
C LEU A 37 -12.00 1.66 5.27
N GLU A 38 -11.67 2.90 5.64
CA GLU A 38 -10.30 3.40 5.58
C GLU A 38 -9.38 2.54 6.45
N GLN A 39 -9.81 2.23 7.67
CA GLN A 39 -9.05 1.42 8.61
C GLN A 39 -8.84 -0.01 8.10
N ASP A 40 -9.89 -0.66 7.57
CA ASP A 40 -9.79 -2.01 7.01
C ASP A 40 -8.84 -2.05 5.80
N ILE A 41 -8.94 -1.08 4.88
CA ILE A 41 -8.04 -0.99 3.72
C ILE A 41 -6.58 -0.82 4.18
N ASN A 42 -6.31 0.06 5.15
CA ASN A 42 -4.97 0.28 5.69
C ASN A 42 -4.40 -1.00 6.33
N LEU A 43 -5.20 -1.71 7.12
CA LEU A 43 -4.79 -2.98 7.74
C LEU A 43 -4.48 -4.06 6.69
N ARG A 44 -5.27 -4.15 5.62
CA ARG A 44 -5.02 -5.07 4.51
C ARG A 44 -3.72 -4.76 3.78
N ILE A 45 -3.40 -3.48 3.56
CA ILE A 45 -2.14 -3.06 2.95
C ILE A 45 -0.96 -3.45 3.84
N ILE A 46 -1.03 -3.16 5.14
CA ILE A 46 0.02 -3.52 6.11
C ILE A 46 0.26 -5.03 6.12
N ARG A 47 -0.81 -5.83 6.19
CA ARG A 47 -0.72 -7.30 6.15
C ARG A 47 -0.10 -7.78 4.85
N ALA A 48 -0.56 -7.27 3.71
CA ALA A 48 -0.04 -7.68 2.42
C ALA A 48 1.44 -7.31 2.20
N VAL A 49 1.92 -6.21 2.78
CA VAL A 49 3.35 -5.86 2.80
C VAL A 49 4.14 -6.80 3.72
N LYS A 50 3.64 -7.06 4.94
CA LYS A 50 4.27 -7.99 5.89
C LYS A 50 4.36 -9.42 5.34
N ASP A 51 3.32 -9.86 4.65
CA ASP A 51 3.24 -11.17 3.99
C ASP A 51 4.05 -11.23 2.68
N GLY A 52 4.67 -10.11 2.26
CA GLY A 52 5.49 -10.01 1.05
C GLY A 52 4.70 -10.09 -0.27
N ARG A 53 3.36 -10.01 -0.21
CA ARG A 53 2.45 -9.99 -1.37
C ARG A 53 2.48 -8.66 -2.10
N ILE A 54 2.71 -7.57 -1.36
CA ILE A 54 2.96 -6.24 -1.91
C ILE A 54 4.44 -5.93 -1.70
N ARG A 55 5.14 -5.71 -2.81
CA ARG A 55 6.42 -5.00 -2.81
C ARG A 55 6.17 -3.68 -3.53
N PRO A 56 6.39 -2.52 -2.91
CA PRO A 56 6.30 -1.26 -3.63
C PRO A 56 7.28 -1.36 -4.80
N VAL A 57 6.73 -1.20 -6.00
CA VAL A 57 7.54 -1.11 -7.21
C VAL A 57 8.20 0.25 -7.12
N THR A 58 9.43 0.29 -6.63
CA THR A 58 10.26 1.48 -6.79
C THR A 58 10.33 1.79 -8.28
N PHE A 59 10.38 3.06 -8.65
CA PHE A 59 10.48 3.49 -10.05
C PHE A 59 11.57 2.70 -10.83
N TRP A 60 12.64 2.32 -10.15
CA TRP A 60 13.71 1.46 -10.65
C TRP A 60 13.30 0.00 -10.86
N GLY A 61 12.55 -0.60 -9.93
CA GLY A 61 11.99 -1.94 -10.11
C GLY A 61 10.94 -2.01 -11.22
N PHE A 62 10.23 -0.91 -11.48
CA PHE A 62 9.36 -0.79 -12.66
C PHE A 62 10.19 -0.72 -13.95
N LYS A 63 11.24 0.12 -13.99
CA LYS A 63 12.14 0.22 -15.15
C LYS A 63 12.83 -1.10 -15.49
N GLU A 64 13.32 -1.84 -14.50
CA GLU A 64 13.92 -3.16 -14.73
C GLU A 64 12.93 -4.20 -15.27
N ASN A 65 11.65 -4.12 -14.91
CA ASN A 65 10.61 -4.99 -15.48
C ASN A 65 10.15 -4.52 -16.87
N PHE A 66 10.28 -3.23 -17.17
CA PHE A 66 9.94 -2.65 -18.46
C PHE A 66 11.03 -2.91 -19.51
N ASP A 67 12.31 -2.75 -19.15
CA ASP A 67 13.47 -3.00 -20.03
C ASP A 67 13.71 -4.51 -20.29
N LYS A 68 13.03 -5.41 -19.55
CA LYS A 68 13.07 -6.88 -19.76
C LYS A 68 11.98 -7.40 -20.70
N ARG A 69 11.19 -6.52 -21.31
CA ARG A 69 10.23 -6.85 -22.39
C ARG A 69 10.77 -6.38 -23.73
#